data_AF-A0A821LK39-F1
#
_entry.id   AF-A0A821LK39-F1
#
_cell.length_a   1.000
_cell.length_b   1.000
_cell.length_c   1.000
_cell.angle_alpha   90.00
_cell.angle_beta   90.00
_cell.angle_gamma   90.00
#
_symmetry.space_group_name_H-M   'P 1'
#
loop_
_entity.id
_entity.type
_entity.pdbx_description
1 polymer ?
#
loop_
_entity_poly.entity_id
_entity_poly.type
_entity_poly.pdbx_seq_one_letter_code
_entity_poly.pdbx_strand_id
1 'polypeptide(L)'
;TSHTSGLRTYNDIVNSGAYTPPDYQPRPMKVRTEQEKDRLAHLMAYGVDPAKMALQAAQRSPTPPPRELDRFDELVLEVEERKQFLEQMTTLGKRKEYQQLISNEIADKVREMELIDRQRSKALEKRLKEQSS
;
A
#
# COMPACT_ATOMS: atom_id res chain seq x y z
N THR A 1 -8.89 -14.87 85.04
CA THR A 1 -7.99 -13.82 84.51
C THR A 1 -6.94 -14.55 83.70
N SER A 2 -6.81 -14.39 82.39
CA SER A 2 -6.78 -13.16 81.60
C SER A 2 -7.13 -13.48 80.14
N HIS A 3 -8.01 -12.69 79.51
CA HIS A 3 -8.20 -12.74 78.08
C HIS A 3 -7.08 -11.96 77.41
N THR A 4 -6.12 -12.67 76.81
CA THR A 4 -5.18 -12.02 75.89
C THR A 4 -5.96 -11.63 74.65
N SER A 5 -6.01 -10.33 74.36
CA SER A 5 -6.56 -9.80 73.11
C SER A 5 -6.03 -10.62 71.94
N GLY A 6 -6.89 -11.05 71.01
CA GLY A 6 -6.55 -11.87 69.83
C GLY A 6 -5.61 -11.22 68.80
N LEU A 7 -4.76 -10.30 69.25
CA LEU A 7 -3.70 -9.65 68.49
C LEU A 7 -2.53 -10.63 68.39
N ARG A 8 -2.14 -10.97 67.16
CA ARG A 8 -0.94 -11.77 66.89
C ARG A 8 0.30 -10.96 67.23
N THR A 9 1.29 -11.60 67.85
CA THR A 9 2.57 -10.92 68.11
C THR A 9 3.35 -10.77 66.81
N TYR A 10 4.32 -9.86 66.79
CA TYR A 10 5.18 -9.65 65.62
C TYR A 10 5.86 -10.95 65.15
N ASN A 11 6.40 -11.73 66.08
CA ASN A 11 7.05 -13.00 65.77
C ASN A 11 6.07 -14.01 65.15
N ASP A 12 4.81 -14.03 65.59
CA ASP A 12 3.80 -14.93 65.03
C ASP A 12 3.48 -14.59 63.56
N ILE A 13 3.44 -13.29 63.22
CA ILE A 13 3.16 -12.81 61.85
C ILE A 13 4.35 -13.12 60.92
N VAL A 14 5.57 -12.91 61.42
CA VAL A 14 6.80 -13.21 60.66
C VAL A 14 6.92 -14.73 60.44
N ASN A 15 6.72 -15.53 61.49
CA ASN A 15 6.83 -16.99 61.41
C ASN A 15 5.71 -17.62 60.56
N SER A 16 4.53 -16.98 60.45
CA SER A 16 3.47 -17.45 59.57
C SER A 16 3.77 -17.21 58.08
N GLY A 17 4.88 -16.55 57.74
CA GLY A 17 5.24 -16.23 56.36
C GLY A 17 4.30 -15.22 55.72
N ALA A 18 3.61 -14.39 56.51
CA ALA A 18 2.61 -13.44 56.00
C ALA A 18 3.21 -12.37 55.09
N TYR A 19 4.52 -12.11 55.25
CA TYR A 19 5.28 -11.18 54.41
C TYR A 19 5.92 -11.86 53.20
N THR A 20 5.84 -13.19 53.09
CA THR A 20 6.35 -13.92 51.94
C THR A 20 5.34 -13.81 50.80
N PRO A 21 5.71 -13.25 49.63
CA PRO A 21 4.82 -13.21 48.48
C PRO A 21 4.40 -14.64 48.09
N PRO A 22 3.14 -14.86 47.70
CA PRO A 22 2.74 -16.17 47.19
C PRO A 22 3.48 -16.47 45.89
N ASP A 23 3.67 -17.76 45.61
CA ASP A 23 4.23 -18.20 44.34
C ASP A 23 3.37 -17.71 43.17
N TYR A 24 4.04 -17.34 42.07
CA TYR A 24 3.35 -16.87 40.87
C TYR A 24 2.46 -17.97 40.31
N GLN A 25 1.16 -17.68 40.18
CA GLN A 25 0.20 -18.54 39.48
C GLN A 25 -0.26 -17.85 38.20
N PRO A 26 0.11 -18.38 37.01
CA PRO A 26 -0.37 -17.82 35.76
C PRO A 26 -1.88 -17.96 35.67
N ARG A 27 -2.54 -16.92 35.15
CA ARG A 27 -3.96 -17.02 34.83
C ARG A 27 -4.16 -18.06 33.72
N PRO A 28 -5.19 -18.91 33.79
CA PRO A 28 -5.51 -19.82 32.69
C PRO A 28 -5.77 -18.99 31.43
N MET A 29 -4.93 -19.20 30.42
CA MET A 29 -5.04 -18.54 29.12
C MET A 29 -5.38 -19.57 28.05
N LYS A 30 -6.08 -19.13 26.99
CA LYS A 30 -6.30 -19.97 25.82
C LYS A 30 -4.94 -20.30 25.20
N VAL A 31 -4.69 -21.59 24.94
CA VAL A 31 -3.51 -22.03 24.19
C VAL A 31 -3.64 -21.48 22.78
N ARG A 32 -2.70 -20.63 22.36
CA ARG A 32 -2.63 -20.18 20.97
C ARG A 32 -2.22 -21.35 20.10
N THR A 33 -2.96 -21.57 19.03
CA THR A 33 -2.63 -22.60 18.04
C THR A 33 -1.51 -22.11 17.13
N GLU A 34 -0.79 -23.04 16.47
CA GLU A 34 0.23 -22.65 15.47
C GLU A 34 -0.39 -21.79 14.34
N GLN A 35 -1.66 -22.01 14.00
CA GLN A 35 -2.38 -21.17 13.01
C GLN A 35 -2.48 -19.70 13.43
N GLU A 36 -2.75 -19.42 14.72
CA GLU A 36 -2.81 -18.04 15.22
C GLU A 36 -1.43 -17.37 15.21
N LYS A 37 -0.37 -18.16 15.47
CA LYS A 37 1.01 -17.70 15.41
C LYS A 37 1.41 -17.34 13.98
N ASP A 38 1.08 -18.18 13.01
CA ASP A 38 1.37 -17.92 11.59
C ASP A 38 0.60 -16.70 11.06
N ARG A 39 -0.69 -16.58 11.43
CA ARG A 39 -1.50 -15.40 11.10
C ARG A 39 -0.87 -14.12 11.64
N LEU A 40 -0.41 -14.14 12.90
CA LEU A 40 0.21 -12.97 13.53
C LEU A 40 1.56 -12.63 12.89
N ALA A 41 2.37 -13.63 12.55
CA ALA A 41 3.64 -13.44 11.85
C ALA A 41 3.43 -12.74 10.50
N HIS A 42 2.46 -13.19 9.70
CA HIS A 42 2.09 -12.53 8.44
C HIS A 42 1.63 -11.09 8.65
N LEU A 43 0.77 -10.86 9.66
CA LEU A 43 0.28 -9.53 9.99
C LEU A 43 1.43 -8.58 10.39
N MET A 44 2.42 -9.07 11.13
CA MET A 44 3.59 -8.27 11.52
C MET A 44 4.52 -7.97 10.34
N ALA A 45 4.72 -8.94 9.44
CA ALA A 45 5.61 -8.78 8.29
C ALA A 45 5.02 -7.86 7.20
N TYR A 46 3.72 -7.99 6.92
CA TYR A 46 3.07 -7.34 5.76
C TYR A 46 2.03 -6.29 6.15
N GLY A 47 1.70 -6.15 7.44
CA GLY A 47 0.66 -5.24 7.92
C GLY A 47 -0.77 -5.67 7.58
N VAL A 48 -0.95 -6.83 6.94
CA VAL A 48 -2.25 -7.32 6.47
C VAL A 48 -2.46 -8.78 6.89
N ASP A 49 -3.69 -9.07 7.32
CA ASP A 49 -4.10 -10.43 7.67
C ASP A 49 -4.20 -11.30 6.39
N PRO A 50 -3.60 -12.50 6.35
CA PRO A 50 -3.66 -13.37 5.19
C PRO A 50 -5.10 -13.69 4.74
N ALA A 51 -6.05 -13.83 5.67
CA ALA A 51 -7.46 -14.04 5.32
C ALA A 51 -8.08 -12.83 4.61
N LYS A 52 -7.69 -11.61 5.02
CA LYS A 52 -8.14 -10.37 4.37
C LYS A 52 -7.51 -10.23 2.98
N MET A 53 -6.24 -10.60 2.84
CA MET A 53 -5.55 -10.60 1.55
C MET A 53 -6.22 -11.57 0.57
N ALA A 54 -6.56 -12.78 1.01
CA ALA A 54 -7.28 -13.76 0.20
C ALA A 54 -8.67 -13.26 -0.23
N LEU A 55 -9.41 -12.61 0.69
CA LEU A 55 -10.71 -12.00 0.36
C LEU A 55 -10.57 -10.89 -0.68
N GLN A 56 -9.58 -10.01 -0.53
CA GLN A 56 -9.30 -8.95 -1.52
C GLN A 56 -8.91 -9.53 -2.87
N ALA A 57 -8.11 -10.61 -2.89
CA ALA A 57 -7.74 -11.29 -4.12
C ALA A 57 -8.96 -11.93 -4.80
N ALA A 58 -9.87 -12.55 -4.05
CA ALA A 58 -11.10 -13.13 -4.58
C ALA A 58 -12.10 -12.08 -5.11
N GLN A 59 -12.07 -10.87 -4.55
CA GLN A 59 -12.91 -9.74 -5.00
C GLN A 59 -12.35 -9.01 -6.22
N ARG A 60 -11.09 -9.29 -6.62
CA ARG A 60 -10.54 -8.72 -7.85
C ARG A 60 -11.22 -9.39 -9.04
N SER A 61 -12.04 -8.63 -9.77
CA SER A 61 -12.49 -9.03 -11.10
C SER A 61 -11.27 -9.35 -11.97
N PRO A 62 -11.34 -10.37 -12.85
CA PRO A 62 -10.26 -10.64 -13.78
C PRO A 62 -9.92 -9.35 -14.52
N THR A 63 -8.64 -8.94 -14.43
CA THR A 63 -8.15 -7.77 -15.14
C THR A 63 -8.49 -7.99 -16.62
N PRO A 64 -9.25 -7.09 -17.27
CA PRO A 64 -9.47 -7.21 -18.70
C PRO A 64 -8.11 -7.30 -19.39
N PRO A 65 -7.99 -8.07 -20.48
CA PRO A 65 -6.73 -8.14 -21.21
C PRO A 65 -6.26 -6.71 -21.51
N PRO A 66 -4.94 -6.44 -21.43
CA PRO A 66 -4.41 -5.12 -21.75
C PRO A 66 -5.00 -4.69 -23.08
N ARG A 67 -5.69 -3.55 -23.09
CA ARG A 67 -6.14 -2.98 -24.36
C ARG A 67 -4.88 -2.64 -25.13
N GLU A 68 -4.77 -3.12 -26.36
CA GLU A 68 -3.73 -2.65 -27.27
C GLU A 68 -4.00 -1.16 -27.48
N LEU A 69 -3.22 -0.33 -26.79
CA LEU A 69 -3.28 1.12 -26.97
C LEU A 69 -2.65 1.42 -28.32
N ASP A 70 -3.31 2.27 -29.09
CA ASP A 70 -2.68 2.82 -30.28
C ASP A 70 -1.55 3.76 -29.83
N ARG A 71 -0.51 3.91 -30.66
CA ARG A 71 0.67 4.72 -30.34
C ARG A 71 0.32 6.15 -29.93
N PHE A 72 -0.75 6.71 -30.50
CA PHE A 72 -1.24 8.03 -30.12
C PHE A 72 -1.74 8.07 -28.66
N ASP A 73 -2.45 7.05 -28.22
CA ASP A 73 -2.97 6.98 -26.85
C ASP A 73 -1.83 6.78 -25.84
N GLU A 74 -0.83 5.96 -26.20
CA GLU A 74 0.40 5.82 -25.39
C GLU A 74 1.10 7.16 -25.20
N LEU A 75 1.28 7.95 -26.27
CA LEU A 75 1.94 9.25 -26.20
C LEU A 75 1.18 10.24 -25.31
N VAL A 76 -0.15 10.20 -25.31
CA VAL A 76 -0.97 11.02 -24.41
C VAL A 76 -0.71 10.66 -22.96
N LEU A 77 -0.65 9.36 -22.64
CA LEU A 77 -0.32 8.88 -21.29
C LEU A 77 1.09 9.29 -20.89
N GLU A 78 2.08 9.08 -21.75
CA GLU A 78 3.47 9.44 -21.47
C GLU A 78 3.64 10.95 -21.22
N VAL A 79 2.93 11.81 -21.96
CA VAL A 79 2.93 13.27 -21.72
C VAL A 79 2.35 13.60 -20.35
N GLU A 80 1.27 12.95 -19.96
CA GLU A 80 0.64 13.17 -18.66
C GLU A 80 1.53 12.69 -17.51
N GLU A 81 2.17 11.53 -17.65
CA GLU A 81 3.19 11.04 -16.71
C GLU A 81 4.35 12.02 -16.54
N ARG A 82 4.82 12.63 -17.64
CA ARG A 82 5.88 13.64 -17.59
C ARG A 82 5.46 14.91 -16.88
N LYS A 83 4.22 15.36 -17.05
CA LYS A 83 3.68 16.50 -16.30
C LYS A 83 3.60 16.18 -14.80
N GLN A 84 3.06 15.02 -14.45
CA GLN A 84 2.96 14.57 -13.06
C GLN A 84 4.33 14.44 -12.40
N PHE A 85 5.32 13.91 -13.12
CA PHE A 85 6.69 13.88 -12.64
C PHE A 85 7.21 15.29 -12.32
N LEU A 86 6.97 16.26 -13.20
CA LEU A 86 7.41 17.64 -12.95
C LEU A 86 6.69 18.28 -11.75
N GLU A 87 5.41 17.96 -11.53
CA GLU A 87 4.69 18.38 -10.33
C GLU A 87 5.29 17.77 -9.07
N GLN A 88 5.59 16.46 -9.06
CA GLN A 88 6.26 15.78 -7.95
C GLN A 88 7.65 16.37 -7.67
N MET A 89 8.43 16.69 -8.71
CA MET A 89 9.72 17.36 -8.52
C MET A 89 9.55 18.79 -8.03
N THR A 90 8.45 19.46 -8.38
CA THR A 90 8.14 20.81 -7.89
C THR A 90 7.80 20.81 -6.41
N THR A 91 7.01 19.84 -5.93
CA THR A 91 6.69 19.72 -4.48
C THR A 91 7.94 19.40 -3.66
N LEU A 92 8.91 18.69 -4.24
CA LEU A 92 10.23 18.42 -3.65
C LEU A 92 11.23 19.59 -3.78
N GLY A 93 10.85 20.72 -4.40
CA GLY A 93 11.72 21.89 -4.59
C GLY A 93 12.77 21.75 -5.71
N LYS A 94 12.73 20.66 -6.48
CA LYS A 94 13.71 20.32 -7.54
C LYS A 94 13.28 20.72 -8.94
N ARG A 95 12.26 21.58 -9.09
CA ARG A 95 11.72 21.99 -10.40
C ARG A 95 12.79 22.47 -11.38
N LYS A 96 13.72 23.31 -10.92
CA LYS A 96 14.76 23.91 -11.77
C LYS A 96 15.70 22.87 -12.40
N GLU A 97 15.93 21.75 -11.72
CA GLU A 97 16.81 20.68 -12.19
C GLU A 97 16.19 19.92 -13.37
N TYR A 98 14.87 19.70 -13.34
CA TYR A 98 14.17 18.84 -14.29
C TYR A 98 13.36 19.58 -15.34
N GLN A 99 12.99 20.85 -15.11
CA GLN A 99 12.04 21.56 -15.97
C GLN A 99 12.43 21.56 -17.45
N GLN A 100 13.68 21.86 -17.79
CA GLN A 100 14.12 21.90 -19.19
C GLN A 100 14.07 20.52 -19.85
N LEU A 101 14.61 19.50 -19.17
CA LEU A 101 14.62 18.13 -19.66
C LEU A 101 13.19 17.63 -19.95
N ILE A 102 12.30 17.76 -18.97
CA ILE A 102 10.92 17.31 -19.08
C ILE A 102 10.16 18.09 -20.17
N SER A 103 10.41 19.39 -20.29
CA SER A 103 9.78 20.21 -21.35
C SER A 103 10.18 19.74 -22.74
N ASN A 104 11.46 19.39 -22.94
CA ASN A 104 11.95 18.86 -24.21
C ASN A 104 11.31 17.50 -24.53
N GLU A 105 11.22 16.60 -23.54
CA GLU A 105 10.61 15.29 -23.75
C GLU A 105 9.10 15.36 -24.02
N ILE A 106 8.40 16.34 -23.43
CA ILE A 106 7.00 16.62 -23.77
C ILE A 106 6.91 17.14 -25.20
N ALA A 107 7.80 18.06 -25.60
CA ALA A 107 7.80 18.62 -26.95
C ALA A 107 8.07 17.55 -28.02
N ASP A 108 8.98 16.60 -27.75
CA ASP A 108 9.26 15.51 -28.68
C ASP A 108 8.06 14.55 -28.83
N LYS A 109 7.37 14.21 -27.73
CA LYS A 109 6.14 13.40 -27.77
C LYS A 109 5.01 14.11 -28.51
N VAL A 110 4.84 15.42 -28.29
CA VAL A 110 3.83 16.22 -29.02
C VAL A 110 4.12 16.25 -30.51
N ARG A 111 5.39 16.40 -30.90
CA ARG A 111 5.78 16.35 -32.32
C ARG A 111 5.47 14.98 -32.94
N GLU A 112 5.69 13.90 -32.21
CA GLU A 112 5.33 12.54 -32.65
C GLU A 112 3.81 12.41 -32.85
N MET A 113 3.01 12.90 -31.89
CA MET A 113 1.54 12.93 -32.01
C MET A 113 1.08 13.72 -33.24
N GLU A 114 1.67 14.88 -33.52
CA GLU A 114 1.35 15.68 -34.71
C GLU A 114 1.65 14.93 -36.02
N LEU A 115 2.75 14.18 -36.07
CA LEU A 115 3.09 13.38 -37.25
C LEU A 115 2.06 12.28 -37.50
N ILE A 116 1.66 11.58 -36.43
CA ILE A 116 0.62 10.55 -36.49
C ILE A 116 -0.71 11.16 -36.98
N ASP A 117 -1.12 12.29 -36.40
CA ASP A 117 -2.36 12.98 -36.77
C ASP A 117 -2.38 13.41 -38.24
N ARG A 118 -1.27 13.97 -38.74
CA ARG A 118 -1.12 14.33 -40.16
C ARG A 118 -1.22 13.12 -41.08
N GLN A 119 -0.61 11.98 -40.71
CA GLN A 119 -0.67 10.75 -41.49
C GLN A 119 -2.09 10.20 -41.55
N ARG A 120 -2.78 10.16 -40.42
CA ARG A 120 -4.17 9.72 -40.32
C ARG A 120 -5.11 10.60 -41.14
N SER A 121 -4.96 11.92 -41.03
CA SER A 121 -5.75 12.89 -41.80
C SER A 121 -5.57 12.69 -43.31
N LYS A 122 -4.34 12.52 -43.79
CA LYS A 122 -4.07 12.21 -45.21
C LYS A 122 -4.69 10.89 -45.67
N ALA A 123 -4.63 9.85 -44.83
CA ALA A 123 -5.23 8.56 -45.14
C ALA A 123 -6.75 8.64 -45.22
N LEU A 124 -7.38 9.42 -44.32
CA LEU A 124 -8.82 9.68 -44.33
C LEU A 124 -9.25 10.44 -45.60
N GLU A 125 -8.54 11.51 -45.96
CA GLU A 125 -8.81 12.28 -47.18
C GLU A 125 -8.75 11.41 -48.44
N LYS A 126 -7.75 10.52 -48.53
CA LYS A 126 -7.62 9.60 -49.66
C LYS A 126 -8.82 8.66 -49.77
N ARG A 127 -9.25 8.06 -48.66
CA ARG A 127 -10.43 7.16 -48.61
C ARG A 127 -11.71 7.89 -49.00
N LEU A 128 -11.90 9.12 -48.55
CA LEU A 128 -13.06 9.93 -48.90
C LEU A 128 -13.13 10.23 -50.41
N LYS A 129 -11.98 10.52 -51.04
CA LYS A 129 -11.90 10.73 -52.49
C LYS A 129 -12.24 9.47 -53.28
N GLU A 130 -11.71 8.32 -52.86
CA GLU A 130 -11.99 7.01 -53.47
C GLU A 130 -13.46 6.59 -53.36
N GLN A 131 -14.16 6.98 -52.29
CA GLN A 131 -15.60 6.71 -52.13
C GLN A 131 -16.50 7.65 -52.94
N SER A 132 -15.98 8.81 -53.35
CA SER A 132 -16.71 9.83 -54.13
C SER A 132 -16.51 9.73 -55.64
N SER A 133 -15.60 8.86 -56.10
CA SER A 133 -15.31 8.59 -57.51
C SER A 133 -15.96 7.29 -57.98
#